data_AF-A0A7L5Y5V6-F1
#
_entry.id   AF-A0A7L5Y5V6-F1
#
_cell.length_a   1.000
_cell.length_b   1.000
_cell.length_c   1.000
_cell.angle_alpha   90.00
_cell.angle_beta   90.00
_cell.angle_gamma   90.00
#
_symmetry.space_group_name_H-M   'P 1'
#
loop_
_entity.id
_entity.type
_entity.pdbx_description
1 polymer ?
#
loop_
_entity_poly.entity_id
_entity_poly.type
_entity_poly.pdbx_seq_one_letter_code
_entity_poly.pdbx_strand_id
1 'polypeptide(L)' 'MTSIVLTQPHTHAGQAHKAGDRLDVDGGTADWLIANSIARHDRQSAPVPQPEGDGTSIEPVRPITTQRKESKS' A
#
# COMPACT_ATOMS: atom_id res chain seq x y z
N MET A 1 -0.97 23.53 3.94
CA MET A 1 -0.73 22.62 5.07
C MET A 1 -1.90 21.67 5.16
N THR A 2 -1.60 20.39 4.97
CA THR A 2 -2.53 19.27 4.89
C THR A 2 -2.12 18.23 5.92
N SER A 3 -3.04 17.88 6.80
CA SER A 3 -2.79 16.93 7.87
C SER A 3 -3.14 15.51 7.42
N ILE A 4 -2.17 14.61 7.56
CA ILE A 4 -2.25 13.20 7.16
C ILE A 4 -1.85 12.30 8.32
N VAL A 5 -2.37 11.08 8.32
CA VAL A 5 -1.97 10.01 9.24
C VAL A 5 -1.07 9.05 8.49
N LEU A 6 0.13 8.81 9.01
CA LEU A 6 1.05 7.84 8.43
C LEU A 6 0.51 6.42 8.60
N THR A 7 0.55 5.60 7.54
CA THR A 7 0.28 4.16 7.60
C THR A 7 1.57 3.35 7.76
N GLN A 8 2.70 3.94 7.38
CA GLN A 8 4.03 3.37 7.47
C GLN A 8 4.98 4.35 8.18
N PRO A 9 6.07 3.88 8.82
CA PRO A 9 7.07 4.77 9.40
C PRO A 9 7.73 5.64 8.32
N HIS A 10 7.83 6.94 8.58
CA HIS A 10 8.37 7.93 7.66
C HIS A 10 9.22 8.96 8.40
N THR A 11 10.31 9.41 7.78
CA THR A 11 11.16 10.47 8.34
C THR A 11 10.85 11.80 7.68
N HIS A 12 10.34 12.76 8.46
CA HIS A 12 10.01 14.10 7.99
C HIS A 12 10.82 15.14 8.74
N ALA A 13 11.47 16.06 8.01
CA ALA A 13 12.35 17.08 8.58
C ALA A 13 13.44 16.55 9.54
N GLY A 14 13.89 15.30 9.34
CA GLY A 14 14.87 14.62 10.19
C GLY A 14 14.29 13.93 11.43
N GLN A 15 12.97 14.03 11.65
CA GLN A 15 12.27 13.31 12.71
C GLN A 15 11.62 12.05 12.17
N ALA A 16 11.91 10.90 12.79
CA ALA A 16 11.21 9.66 12.48
C ALA A 16 9.81 9.67 13.10
N HIS A 17 8.80 9.50 12.25
CA HIS A 17 7.40 9.30 12.61
C HIS A 17 7.02 7.84 12.38
N LYS A 18 6.16 7.32 13.26
CA LYS A 18 5.67 5.95 13.20
C LYS A 18 4.35 5.86 12.43
N ALA A 19 3.98 4.65 12.03
CA ALA A 19 2.62 4.39 11.58
C ALA A 19 1.61 4.82 12.68
N GLY A 20 0.53 5.47 12.28
CA GLY A 20 -0.49 6.08 13.12
C GLY A 20 -0.18 7.50 13.59
N ASP A 21 1.04 8.01 13.36
CA ASP A 21 1.43 9.37 13.72
C ASP A 21 0.82 10.38 12.72
N ARG A 22 0.44 11.56 13.23
CA ARG A 22 -0.13 12.63 12.41
C ARG A 22 0.98 13.57 11.96
N LEU A 23 1.07 13.79 10.66
CA LEU A 23 2.06 14.67 10.06
C LEU A 23 1.34 15.79 9.30
N ASP A 24 1.83 17.02 9.47
CA ASP A 24 1.35 18.17 8.69
C ASP A 24 2.38 18.51 7.62
N VAL A 25 1.98 18.34 6.36
CA VAL A 25 2.86 18.53 5.20
C VAL A 25 2.20 19.45 4.16
N ASP A 26 2.93 19.81 3.12
CA ASP A 26 2.34 20.50 1.97
C ASP A 26 1.39 19.57 1.19
N GLY A 27 0.42 20.15 0.48
CA GLY A 27 -0.56 19.40 -0.31
C GLY A 27 0.08 18.48 -1.35
N GLY A 28 1.17 18.90 -2.00
CA GLY A 28 1.88 18.04 -2.94
C GLY A 28 2.57 16.85 -2.27
N THR A 29 3.13 17.06 -1.07
CA THR A 29 3.74 15.99 -0.28
C THR A 29 2.70 15.02 0.27
N ALA A 30 1.56 15.54 0.75
CA ALA A 30 0.46 14.70 1.21
C ALA A 30 -0.06 13.81 0.09
N ASP A 31 -0.29 14.38 -1.10
CA ASP A 31 -0.76 13.63 -2.25
C ASP A 31 0.20 12.49 -2.63
N TRP A 32 1.50 12.78 -2.69
CA TRP A 32 2.52 11.75 -2.95
C TRP A 32 2.52 10.65 -1.86
N LEU A 33 2.45 11.00 -0.57
CA LEU A 33 2.41 10.03 0.51
C LEU A 33 1.16 9.13 0.45
N ILE A 34 0.03 9.68 0.01
CA ILE A 34 -1.22 8.93 -0.13
C ILE A 34 -1.18 8.05 -1.39
N ALA A 35 -0.70 8.58 -2.51
CA ALA A 35 -0.55 7.82 -3.75
C ALA A 35 0.38 6.60 -3.60
N ASN A 36 1.40 6.72 -2.73
CA ASN A 36 2.32 5.64 -2.40
C ASN A 36 1.84 4.77 -1.22
N SER A 37 0.63 5.00 -0.68
CA SER A 37 0.08 4.29 0.48
C SER A 37 0.92 4.38 1.77
N ILE A 38 1.74 5.43 1.89
CA ILE A 38 2.57 5.75 3.08
C ILE A 38 1.77 6.55 4.12
N ALA A 39 0.75 7.30 3.67
CA ALA A 39 -0.14 8.05 4.54
C ALA A 39 -1.60 8.04 4.04
N ARG A 40 -2.52 8.50 4.90
CA ARG A 40 -3.95 8.67 4.63
C ARG A 40 -4.41 10.04 5.11
N HIS A 41 -5.45 10.61 4.50
CA HIS A 41 -6.05 11.84 5.01
C HIS A 41 -6.61 11.61 6.43
N ASP A 42 -6.39 12.58 7.33
CA ASP A 42 -6.98 12.56 8.68
C ASP A 42 -8.50 12.84 8.69
N ARG A 43 -9.16 12.86 7.52
CA ARG A 43 -10.63 12.96 7.43
C ARG A 43 -11.23 11.67 7.98
N GLN A 44 -11.49 11.72 9.28
CA GLN A 44 -12.42 10.94 10.08
C GLN A 44 -12.91 9.69 9.37
N SER A 45 -12.28 8.56 9.71
CA SER A 45 -12.64 7.20 9.34
C SER A 45 -14.15 7.01 9.19
N ALA A 46 -14.66 7.15 7.97
CA ALA A 46 -15.75 6.31 7.53
C ALA A 46 -15.09 5.00 7.08
N PRO A 47 -15.39 3.85 7.71
CA PRO A 47 -14.83 2.58 7.30
C PRO A 47 -15.49 2.21 5.97
N VAL A 48 -14.90 2.64 4.87
CA VAL A 48 -15.08 1.92 3.60
C VAL A 48 -14.08 0.77 3.68
N PRO A 49 -14.53 -0.49 3.76
CA PRO A 49 -13.61 -1.61 3.63
C PRO A 49 -13.04 -1.52 2.22
N GLN A 50 -11.78 -1.08 2.12
CA GLN A 50 -10.96 -1.29 0.93
C GLN A 50 -10.24 -2.62 1.17
N PRO A 51 -10.63 -3.72 0.52
CA PRO A 51 -9.81 -4.91 0.48
C PRO A 51 -8.84 -4.78 -0.70
N GLU A 52 -7.86 -3.88 -0.61
CA GLU A 52 -6.75 -3.87 -1.58
C GLU A 52 -5.45 -3.67 -0.83
N GLY A 53 -4.67 -4.75 -0.76
CA GLY A 53 -3.48 -4.88 0.05
C GLY A 53 -3.35 -6.20 0.79
N ASP A 54 -4.11 -7.23 0.39
CA ASP A 54 -3.66 -8.60 0.58
C ASP A 54 -2.34 -8.76 -0.19
N GLY A 55 -1.34 -9.31 0.49
CA GLY A 55 -0.01 -9.50 -0.06
C GLY A 55 -0.06 -10.41 -1.27
N THR A 56 0.00 -9.83 -2.46
CA THR A 56 0.53 -10.49 -3.65
C THR A 56 1.65 -9.58 -4.13
N SER A 57 2.91 -9.84 -3.76
CA SER A 57 3.64 -10.94 -4.39
C SER A 57 2.95 -11.28 -5.71
N ILE A 58 3.25 -10.49 -6.73
CA ILE A 58 3.07 -10.87 -8.12
C ILE A 58 3.86 -12.17 -8.35
N GLU A 59 3.37 -13.28 -7.82
CA GLU A 59 3.65 -14.60 -8.34
C GLU A 59 2.81 -14.72 -9.60
N PRO A 60 3.43 -14.82 -10.78
CA PRO A 60 2.69 -15.13 -12.00
C PRO A 60 2.21 -16.58 -11.87
N VAL A 61 0.94 -16.78 -11.53
CA VAL A 61 0.34 -18.11 -11.53
C VAL A 61 0.18 -18.55 -12.98
N ARG A 62 1.08 -19.46 -13.42
CA ARG A 62 0.79 -20.76 -14.07
C ARG A 62 2.08 -21.37 -14.65
N PRO A 63 2.61 -22.49 -14.13
CA PRO A 63 3.43 -23.36 -14.94
C PRO A 63 2.51 -24.12 -15.90
N ILE A 64 2.39 -23.64 -17.14
CA ILE A 64 1.89 -24.48 -18.23
C ILE A 64 3.05 -25.31 -18.77
N THR A 65 2.73 -26.58 -19.05
CA THR A 65 3.49 -27.57 -19.82
C THR A 65 4.67 -28.25 -19.11
N THR A 66 4.37 -29.34 -18.41
CA THR A 66 5.14 -30.58 -18.62
C THR A 66 4.15 -31.72 -18.85
N GLN A 67 4.27 -32.31 -20.03
CA GLN A 67 3.50 -33.45 -20.50
C GLN A 67 3.46 -34.59 -19.47
N ARG A 68 2.28 -35.18 -19.27
CA ARG A 68 2.16 -36.57 -18.83
C ARG A 68 1.27 -37.36 -19.79
N LYS A 69 1.98 -38.06 -20.69
CA LYS A 69 1.66 -39.32 -21.39
C LYS A 69 0.26 -39.90 -21.17
N GLU A 70 -0.55 -39.92 -22.23
CA GLU A 70 -1.46 -41.03 -22.48
C GLU A 70 -1.14 -41.66 -23.83
N SER A 71 -1.16 -42.99 -23.86
CA SER A 71 -0.76 -43.84 -24.97
C SER A 71 -2.00 -44.48 -25.60
N LYS A 72 -2.02 -44.53 -26.94
CA LYS A 72 -2.52 -45.62 -27.81
C LYS A 72 -3.99 -45.63 -28.27
N SER A 73 -4.17 -45.55 -29.58
CA SER A 73 -4.88 -46.55 -30.42
C SER A 73 -4.21 -46.61 -31.78
#